data_AF-A0A538H7M1-F1
#
_entry.id   AF-A0A538H7M1-F1
#
_cell.length_a   1.000
_cell.length_b   1.000
_cell.length_c   1.000
_cell.angle_alpha   90.00
_cell.angle_beta   90.00
_cell.angle_gamma   90.00
#
_symmetry.space_group_name_H-M   'P 1'
#
loop_
_entity.id
_entity.type
_entity.pdbx_description
1 polymer ?
#
loop_
_entity_poly.entity_id
_entity_poly.type
_entity_poly.pdbx_seq_one_letter_code
_entity_poly.pdbx_strand_id
1 'polypeptide(L)'
;MPLDVRPALHAWETSTFLAATFERPEPRLVPAQLPFQATAPWLALQFPASYSIDGDRLLYTAHYAAPFDPSARQCGLLLDDWTEVVPGTSKDTGITFNFDRPDNEPPQAILLVTPATADGAWHWQDVVGALNETLDLAKKRTLEPAMVDPTAYAGFLPATIMAVTLHGISITTALAVAGGVMERMEVRARA
;
A
#
# COMPACT_ATOMS: atom_id res chain seq x y z
N MET A 1 15.05 27.06 3.41
CA MET A 1 13.78 27.80 3.52
C MET A 1 12.85 26.90 4.31
N PRO A 2 12.38 27.28 5.51
CA PRO A 2 11.42 26.43 6.21
C PRO A 2 10.17 26.35 5.34
N LEU A 3 9.75 25.13 5.01
CA LEU A 3 8.50 24.87 4.32
C LEU A 3 7.40 25.18 5.32
N ASP A 4 6.86 26.39 5.23
CA ASP A 4 5.74 26.78 6.10
C ASP A 4 4.50 26.02 5.62
N VAL A 5 4.08 25.03 6.40
CA VAL A 5 3.15 23.99 5.95
C VAL A 5 1.73 24.57 5.74
N ARG A 6 1.40 25.73 6.32
CA ARG A 6 0.09 26.43 6.19
C ARG A 6 0.22 27.97 6.33
N PRO A 7 0.64 28.70 5.28
CA PRO A 7 0.98 30.12 5.38
C PRO A 7 -0.20 31.03 5.75
N ALA A 8 -1.41 30.72 5.29
CA ALA A 8 -2.61 31.50 5.62
C ALA A 8 -3.00 31.36 7.11
N LEU A 9 -2.85 30.16 7.67
CA LEU A 9 -3.07 29.91 9.10
C LEU A 9 -2.02 30.62 9.96
N HIS A 10 -0.76 30.59 9.53
CA HIS A 10 0.32 31.32 10.21
C HIS A 10 0.09 32.84 10.20
N ALA A 11 -0.40 33.40 9.09
CA ALA A 11 -0.77 34.82 9.02
C ALA A 11 -1.92 35.17 9.97
N TRP A 12 -2.90 34.27 10.13
CA TRP A 12 -4.00 34.43 11.09
C TRP A 12 -3.54 34.36 12.55
N GLU A 13 -2.66 33.42 12.88
CA GLU A 13 -2.05 33.33 14.21
C GLU A 13 -1.25 34.61 14.54
N THR A 14 -0.44 35.07 13.59
CA THR A 14 0.33 36.31 13.72
C THR A 14 -0.58 37.52 13.94
N SER A 15 -1.70 37.62 13.21
CA SER A 15 -2.64 38.73 13.39
C SER A 15 -3.32 38.71 14.76
N THR A 16 -3.62 37.52 15.28
CA THR A 16 -4.15 37.32 16.63
C THR A 16 -3.15 37.79 17.70
N PHE A 17 -1.87 37.40 17.58
CA PHE A 17 -0.81 37.84 18.49
C PHE A 17 -0.59 39.36 18.45
N LEU A 18 -0.60 39.96 17.26
CA LEU A 18 -0.42 41.40 17.09
C LEU A 18 -1.62 42.21 17.59
N ALA A 19 -2.84 41.66 17.56
CA ALA A 19 -4.04 42.35 18.03
C ALA A 19 -3.89 42.83 19.48
N ALA A 20 -3.35 41.98 20.36
CA ALA A 20 -3.05 42.33 21.75
C ALA A 20 -2.02 43.48 21.86
N THR A 21 -0.99 43.47 21.01
CA THR A 21 0.05 44.52 20.99
C THR A 21 -0.52 45.88 20.61
N PHE A 22 -1.54 45.90 19.75
CA PHE A 22 -2.20 47.12 19.28
C PHE A 22 -3.45 47.49 20.10
N GLU A 23 -3.65 46.89 21.28
CA GLU A 23 -4.85 47.11 22.12
C GLU A 23 -6.17 46.89 21.36
N ARG A 24 -6.17 45.96 20.41
CA ARG A 24 -7.35 45.54 19.66
C ARG A 24 -7.91 44.25 20.26
N PRO A 25 -9.24 44.05 20.21
CA PRO A 25 -9.82 42.78 20.60
C PRO A 25 -9.31 41.67 19.70
N GLU A 26 -8.95 40.54 20.30
CA GLU A 26 -8.55 39.35 19.55
C GLU A 26 -9.70 38.87 18.64
N PRO A 27 -9.40 38.43 17.41
CA PRO A 27 -10.42 37.95 16.50
C PRO A 27 -11.04 36.66 17.03
N ARG A 28 -12.29 36.75 17.49
CA ARG A 28 -13.03 35.61 18.04
C ARG A 28 -13.34 34.57 16.96
N LEU A 29 -13.01 33.32 17.24
CA LEU A 29 -13.43 32.15 16.46
C LEU A 29 -14.74 31.57 17.00
N VAL A 30 -15.65 31.21 16.10
CA VAL A 30 -16.95 30.63 16.40
C VAL A 30 -17.03 29.25 15.74
N PRO A 31 -17.00 28.16 16.54
CA PRO A 31 -17.12 26.79 16.02
C PRO A 31 -18.58 26.42 15.75
N ALA A 32 -18.80 25.59 14.74
CA ALA A 32 -20.09 25.02 14.36
C ALA A 32 -19.90 23.58 13.85
N GLN A 33 -20.84 22.69 14.18
CA GLN A 33 -20.86 21.29 13.72
C GLN A 33 -22.10 21.04 12.88
N LEU A 34 -21.92 20.44 11.72
CA LEU A 34 -22.99 20.11 10.80
C LEU A 34 -23.00 18.59 10.49
N PRO A 35 -24.19 17.96 10.40
CA PRO A 35 -25.50 18.51 10.74
C PRO A 35 -25.61 18.84 12.24
N PHE A 36 -26.34 19.90 12.57
CA PHE A 36 -26.54 20.31 13.96
C PHE A 36 -27.41 19.28 14.69
N GLN A 37 -26.90 18.79 15.82
CA GLN A 37 -27.61 17.90 16.74
C GLN A 37 -27.39 18.42 18.16
N ALA A 38 -28.47 18.83 18.83
CA ALA A 38 -28.38 19.51 20.13
C ALA A 38 -27.69 18.69 21.24
N THR A 39 -27.73 17.36 21.13
CA THR A 39 -27.13 16.43 22.09
C THR A 39 -25.82 15.81 21.61
N ALA A 40 -25.36 16.13 20.40
CA ALA A 40 -24.12 15.57 19.88
C ALA A 40 -22.91 16.23 20.55
N PRO A 41 -21.88 15.44 20.91
CA PRO A 41 -20.60 15.98 21.34
C PRO A 41 -19.92 16.71 20.18
N TRP A 42 -19.08 17.67 20.53
CA TRP A 42 -18.19 18.34 19.58
C TRP A 42 -17.03 17.41 19.21
N LEU A 43 -16.93 17.02 17.94
CA LEU A 43 -15.99 15.95 17.51
C LEU A 43 -14.53 16.39 17.43
N ALA A 44 -14.22 17.68 17.52
CA ALA A 44 -12.84 18.16 17.65
C ALA A 44 -12.33 18.11 19.11
N LEU A 45 -13.10 17.51 20.02
CA LEU A 45 -12.69 17.19 21.39
C LEU A 45 -12.95 15.71 21.67
N GLN A 46 -12.44 15.24 22.81
CA GLN A 46 -12.75 13.91 23.29
C GLN A 46 -14.26 13.78 23.53
N PHE A 47 -14.87 12.76 22.96
CA PHE A 47 -16.28 12.42 23.10
C PHE A 47 -16.47 11.11 23.89
N PRO A 48 -17.66 10.86 24.46
CA PRO A 48 -17.92 9.65 25.25
C PRO A 48 -17.71 8.37 24.43
N ALA A 49 -17.13 7.33 25.06
CA ALA A 49 -16.92 6.03 24.40
C ALA A 49 -18.21 5.35 23.93
N SER A 50 -19.36 5.73 24.50
CA SER A 50 -20.70 5.26 24.10
C SER A 50 -21.28 6.00 22.89
N TYR A 51 -20.63 7.09 22.44
CA TYR A 51 -21.11 7.85 21.29
C TYR A 51 -20.74 7.13 19.99
N SER A 52 -21.76 6.82 19.20
CA SER A 52 -21.58 6.24 17.88
C SER A 52 -21.59 7.33 16.83
N ILE A 53 -20.54 7.37 16.01
CA ILE A 53 -20.48 8.23 14.83
C ILE A 53 -21.27 7.52 13.72
N ASP A 54 -22.44 8.06 13.40
CA ASP A 54 -23.39 7.51 12.42
C ASP A 54 -23.15 8.03 10.98
N GLY A 55 -22.17 8.91 10.78
CA GLY A 55 -21.82 9.46 9.47
C GLY A 55 -20.85 10.64 9.56
N ASP A 56 -20.58 11.24 8.41
CA ASP A 56 -19.64 12.35 8.30
C ASP A 56 -20.15 13.60 9.02
N ARG A 57 -19.22 14.39 9.57
CA ARG A 57 -19.50 15.69 10.18
C ARG A 57 -18.62 16.75 9.57
N LEU A 58 -19.20 17.92 9.30
CA LEU A 58 -18.44 19.11 8.94
C LEU A 58 -18.26 19.97 10.19
N LEU A 59 -17.01 20.12 10.61
CA LEU A 59 -16.62 21.03 11.68
C LEU A 59 -16.10 22.30 11.03
N TYR A 60 -16.79 23.40 11.29
CA TYR A 60 -16.53 24.69 10.67
C TYR A 60 -16.22 25.70 11.77
N THR A 61 -15.06 26.33 11.69
CA THR A 61 -14.69 27.41 12.60
C THR A 61 -14.48 28.67 11.80
N ALA A 62 -15.19 29.74 12.16
CA ALA A 62 -15.12 31.01 11.45
C ALA A 62 -14.96 32.19 12.39
N HIS A 63 -14.24 33.20 11.90
CA HIS A 63 -14.32 34.54 12.44
C HIS A 63 -15.35 35.36 11.65
N TYR A 64 -16.19 36.10 12.36
CA TYR A 64 -17.24 36.94 11.78
C TYR A 64 -16.93 38.41 12.05
N ALA A 65 -16.59 39.15 11.00
CA ALA A 65 -16.42 40.61 11.09
C ALA A 65 -17.77 41.33 11.35
N ALA A 66 -18.86 40.72 10.87
CA ALA A 66 -20.24 41.10 11.17
C ALA A 66 -21.06 39.84 11.51
N PRO A 67 -22.11 39.93 12.34
CA PRO A 67 -22.95 38.78 12.67
C PRO A 67 -23.52 38.09 11.42
N PHE A 68 -23.62 36.77 11.48
CA PHE A 68 -24.19 35.97 10.39
C PHE A 68 -25.66 36.33 10.15
N ASP A 69 -26.00 36.66 8.91
CA ASP A 69 -27.37 36.90 8.45
C ASP A 69 -27.75 35.84 7.39
N PRO A 70 -28.66 34.91 7.70
CA PRO A 70 -29.08 33.85 6.78
C PRO A 70 -29.87 34.37 5.57
N SER A 71 -30.39 35.59 5.61
CA SER A 71 -31.16 36.21 4.52
C SER A 71 -30.30 36.98 3.52
N ALA A 72 -29.05 37.27 3.88
CA ALA A 72 -28.12 38.04 3.06
C ALA A 72 -27.10 37.15 2.34
N ARG A 73 -26.52 37.69 1.26
CA ARG A 73 -25.37 37.06 0.61
C ARG A 73 -24.15 37.16 1.52
N GLN A 74 -23.51 36.02 1.77
CA GLN A 74 -22.29 35.92 2.55
C GLN A 74 -21.10 35.66 1.63
N CYS A 75 -19.95 36.25 1.93
CA CYS A 75 -18.66 35.91 1.32
C CYS A 75 -17.59 35.88 2.41
N GLY A 76 -16.53 35.11 2.18
CA GLY A 76 -15.45 34.93 3.15
C GLY A 76 -14.19 34.37 2.49
N LEU A 77 -13.13 34.32 3.28
CA LEU A 77 -11.86 33.73 2.89
C LEU A 77 -11.72 32.37 3.57
N LEU A 78 -11.40 31.33 2.80
CA LEU A 78 -11.01 30.03 3.33
C LEU A 78 -9.52 30.08 3.65
N LEU A 79 -9.18 29.93 4.94
CA LEU A 79 -7.79 29.99 5.39
C LEU A 79 -7.16 28.60 5.42
N ASP A 80 -7.93 27.58 5.75
CA ASP A 80 -7.45 26.21 5.91
C ASP A 80 -8.61 25.21 5.83
N ASP A 81 -8.32 24.02 5.34
CA ASP A 81 -9.21 22.86 5.34
C ASP A 81 -8.42 21.57 5.49
N TRP A 82 -9.03 20.58 6.14
CA TRP A 82 -8.49 19.23 6.17
C TRP A 82 -9.60 18.23 6.45
N THR A 83 -9.40 17.01 5.94
CA THR A 83 -10.24 15.86 6.25
C THR A 83 -9.55 15.03 7.32
N GLU A 84 -10.28 14.69 8.37
CA GLU A 84 -9.82 13.81 9.44
C GLU A 84 -10.68 12.55 9.48
N VAL A 85 -10.05 11.39 9.61
CA VAL A 85 -10.74 10.10 9.73
C VAL A 85 -10.69 9.67 11.19
N VAL A 86 -11.85 9.62 11.85
CA VAL A 86 -11.94 9.08 13.21
C VAL A 86 -11.80 7.56 13.12
N PRO A 87 -10.76 6.97 13.75
CA PRO A 87 -10.57 5.53 13.70
C PRO A 87 -11.70 4.82 14.44
N GLY A 88 -12.17 3.70 13.86
CA GLY A 88 -13.12 2.82 14.53
C GLY A 88 -12.54 2.25 15.83
N THR A 89 -13.40 1.96 16.79
CA THR A 89 -13.00 1.40 18.11
C THR A 89 -12.48 -0.03 18.02
N SER A 90 -12.81 -0.74 16.94
CA SER A 90 -12.27 -2.06 16.59
C SER A 90 -11.85 -2.07 15.12
N LYS A 91 -10.76 -2.77 14.85
CA LYS A 91 -10.27 -3.05 13.51
C LYS A 91 -9.83 -4.51 13.45
N ASP A 92 -10.40 -5.26 12.52
CA ASP A 92 -9.89 -6.59 12.19
C ASP A 92 -8.54 -6.41 11.50
N THR A 93 -7.46 -6.70 12.21
CA THR A 93 -6.09 -6.61 11.67
C THR A 93 -5.57 -8.01 11.33
N GLY A 94 -4.95 -8.13 10.15
CA GLY A 94 -4.23 -9.33 9.76
C GLY A 94 -2.74 -9.11 10.01
N ILE A 95 -2.15 -9.90 10.89
CA ILE A 95 -0.69 -9.93 11.05
C ILE A 95 -0.16 -10.94 10.04
N THR A 96 0.57 -10.46 9.02
CA THR A 96 1.42 -11.31 8.19
C THR A 96 2.86 -11.11 8.63
N PHE A 97 3.57 -12.19 8.94
CA PHE A 97 5.01 -12.15 9.09
C PHE A 97 5.59 -12.98 7.96
N ASN A 98 6.57 -12.42 7.27
CA ASN A 98 7.39 -13.18 6.35
C ASN A 98 8.28 -14.11 7.19
N PHE A 99 7.83 -15.35 7.39
CA PHE A 99 8.64 -16.38 8.00
C PHE A 99 9.62 -16.89 6.95
N ASP A 100 10.82 -16.31 6.97
CA ASP A 100 11.96 -16.80 6.19
C ASP A 100 12.42 -18.12 6.81
N ARG A 101 11.73 -19.21 6.45
CA ARG A 101 12.13 -20.55 6.82
C ARG A 101 13.50 -20.78 6.17
N PRO A 102 14.52 -21.29 6.90
CA PRO A 102 15.81 -21.56 6.29
C PRO A 102 15.59 -22.46 5.08
N ASP A 103 16.21 -22.08 3.96
CA ASP A 103 16.28 -22.88 2.75
C ASP A 103 16.56 -24.34 3.13
N ASN A 104 15.73 -25.25 2.62
CA ASN A 104 15.97 -26.68 2.71
C ASN A 104 17.22 -27.02 1.89
N GLU A 105 18.41 -26.76 2.41
CA GLU A 105 19.58 -27.54 2.02
C GLU A 105 19.60 -28.78 2.93
N PRO A 106 19.27 -29.99 2.42
CA PRO A 106 19.43 -31.19 3.22
C PRO A 106 20.92 -31.34 3.53
N PRO A 107 21.33 -31.37 4.82
CA PRO A 107 22.74 -31.43 5.21
C PRO A 107 23.46 -32.70 4.72
N GLN A 108 22.71 -33.69 4.20
CA GLN A 108 23.22 -34.93 3.64
C GLN A 108 22.31 -35.42 2.49
N ALA A 109 22.77 -35.31 1.24
CA ALA A 109 22.10 -35.91 0.08
C ALA A 109 22.78 -37.26 -0.27
N ILE A 110 21.98 -38.31 -0.47
CA ILE A 110 22.44 -39.65 -0.88
C ILE A 110 21.89 -39.93 -2.27
N LEU A 111 22.76 -40.30 -3.21
CA LEU A 111 22.34 -40.84 -4.52
C LEU A 111 22.13 -42.35 -4.38
N LEU A 112 20.86 -42.78 -4.40
CA LEU A 112 20.48 -44.19 -4.48
C LEU A 112 20.27 -44.59 -5.94
N VAL A 113 21.03 -45.58 -6.40
CA VAL A 113 20.92 -46.15 -7.76
C VAL A 113 20.38 -47.57 -7.65
N THR A 114 19.47 -47.94 -8.56
CA THR A 114 18.96 -49.31 -8.71
C THR A 114 19.30 -49.86 -10.10
N PRO A 115 19.31 -51.19 -10.32
CA PRO A 115 19.50 -51.75 -11.66
C PRO A 115 18.50 -51.16 -12.66
N ALA A 116 18.97 -50.84 -13.86
CA ALA A 116 18.14 -50.26 -14.93
C ALA A 116 17.22 -51.30 -15.59
N THR A 117 17.52 -52.58 -15.42
CA THR A 117 16.80 -53.71 -16.01
C THR A 117 16.01 -54.48 -14.94
N ALA A 118 14.85 -55.02 -15.35
CA ALA A 118 13.95 -55.75 -14.46
C ALA A 118 14.49 -57.11 -13.99
N ASP A 119 15.54 -57.62 -14.63
CA ASP A 119 16.24 -58.84 -14.24
C ASP A 119 17.26 -58.61 -13.09
N GLY A 120 17.46 -57.36 -12.69
CA GLY A 120 18.38 -56.99 -11.61
C GLY A 120 19.86 -57.02 -12.00
N ALA A 121 20.17 -57.15 -13.29
CA ALA A 121 21.55 -57.14 -13.78
C ALA A 121 22.19 -55.75 -13.61
N TRP A 122 23.45 -55.74 -13.16
CA TRP A 122 24.23 -54.51 -13.05
C TRP A 122 25.19 -54.39 -14.24
N HIS A 123 25.03 -53.32 -15.01
CA HIS A 123 26.03 -52.91 -15.98
C HIS A 123 26.75 -51.66 -15.48
N TRP A 124 28.08 -51.66 -15.62
CA TRP A 124 28.91 -50.55 -15.19
C TRP A 124 28.51 -49.23 -15.87
N GLN A 125 28.14 -49.29 -17.15
CA GLN A 125 27.73 -48.09 -17.89
C GLN A 125 26.44 -47.48 -17.36
N ASP A 126 25.52 -48.28 -16.83
CA ASP A 126 24.25 -47.79 -16.28
C ASP A 126 24.48 -47.02 -14.96
N VAL A 127 25.44 -47.47 -14.14
CA VAL A 127 25.83 -46.76 -12.91
C VAL A 127 26.47 -45.41 -13.23
N VAL A 128 27.38 -45.38 -14.21
CA VAL A 128 28.02 -44.14 -14.68
C VAL A 128 26.99 -43.22 -15.34
N GLY A 129 26.05 -43.77 -16.09
CA GLY A 129 24.93 -43.04 -16.68
C GLY A 129 24.06 -42.39 -15.62
N ALA A 130 23.63 -43.14 -14.61
CA ALA A 130 22.79 -42.65 -13.52
C ALA A 130 23.45 -41.50 -12.73
N LEU A 131 24.76 -41.56 -12.50
CA LEU A 131 25.50 -40.46 -11.87
C LEU A 131 25.49 -39.19 -12.73
N ASN A 132 25.83 -39.31 -14.01
CA ASN A 132 25.88 -38.16 -14.91
C ASN A 132 24.49 -37.55 -15.13
N GLU A 133 23.47 -38.38 -15.31
CA GLU A 133 22.08 -37.92 -15.41
C GLU A 133 21.63 -37.21 -14.13
N THR A 134 21.97 -37.74 -12.95
CA THR A 134 21.65 -37.08 -11.68
C THR A 134 22.31 -35.71 -11.56
N LEU A 135 23.59 -35.60 -11.95
CA LEU A 135 24.31 -34.33 -11.96
C LEU A 135 23.70 -33.33 -12.94
N ASP A 136 23.30 -33.78 -14.12
CA ASP A 136 22.64 -32.92 -15.11
C ASP A 136 21.25 -32.47 -14.67
N LEU A 137 20.47 -33.35 -14.03
CA LEU A 137 19.19 -33.01 -13.43
C LEU A 137 19.35 -32.06 -12.24
N ALA A 138 20.40 -32.22 -11.43
CA ALA A 138 20.71 -31.30 -10.34
C ALA A 138 20.96 -29.88 -10.88
N LYS A 139 21.78 -29.73 -11.93
CA LYS A 139 22.01 -28.44 -12.59
C LYS A 139 20.75 -27.85 -13.22
N LYS A 140 19.86 -28.67 -13.77
CA LYS A 140 18.57 -28.19 -14.31
C LYS A 140 17.64 -27.67 -13.20
N ARG A 141 17.73 -28.22 -11.98
CA ARG A 141 16.93 -27.77 -10.82
C ARG A 141 17.40 -26.44 -10.23
N THR A 142 18.62 -26.01 -10.51
CA THR A 142 19.14 -24.69 -10.10
C THR A 142 18.78 -23.57 -11.08
N LEU A 143 17.99 -23.86 -12.12
CA LEU A 143 17.49 -22.83 -13.04
C LEU A 143 16.39 -22.02 -12.36
N GLU A 144 16.65 -20.72 -12.18
CA GLU A 144 15.67 -19.79 -11.65
C GLU A 144 14.79 -19.20 -12.77
N PRO A 145 13.54 -18.79 -12.46
CA PRO A 145 12.65 -18.14 -13.42
C PRO A 145 13.30 -16.96 -14.18
N ALA A 146 14.04 -16.11 -13.47
CA ALA A 146 14.73 -14.96 -14.06
C ALA A 146 15.75 -15.32 -15.15
N MET A 147 16.28 -16.55 -15.13
CA MET A 147 17.22 -17.05 -16.14
C MET A 147 16.52 -17.54 -17.40
N VAL A 148 15.24 -17.93 -17.31
CA VAL A 148 14.45 -18.44 -18.45
C VAL A 148 13.56 -17.36 -19.06
N ASP A 149 13.12 -16.39 -18.27
CA ASP A 149 12.31 -15.23 -18.67
C ASP A 149 12.76 -14.52 -19.96
N PRO A 150 14.07 -14.27 -20.21
CA PRO A 150 14.51 -13.61 -21.45
C PRO A 150 14.52 -14.52 -22.69
N THR A 151 14.22 -15.81 -22.55
CA THR A 151 14.26 -16.79 -23.65
C THR A 151 12.87 -17.06 -24.24
N ALA A 152 12.82 -17.55 -25.48
CA ALA A 152 11.56 -17.98 -26.11
C ALA A 152 10.87 -19.16 -25.39
N TYR A 153 11.55 -19.82 -24.44
CA TYR A 153 11.04 -20.98 -23.71
C TYR A 153 10.15 -20.61 -22.51
N ALA A 154 10.17 -19.35 -22.06
CA ALA A 154 9.35 -18.88 -20.94
C ALA A 154 7.84 -19.14 -21.15
N GLY A 155 7.36 -19.05 -22.41
CA GLY A 155 5.96 -19.29 -22.76
C GLY A 155 5.52 -20.76 -22.76
N PHE A 156 6.44 -21.70 -22.60
CA PHE A 156 6.17 -23.15 -22.68
C PHE A 156 6.40 -23.89 -21.34
N LEU A 157 6.84 -23.20 -20.29
CA LEU A 157 6.98 -23.81 -18.98
C LEU A 157 5.61 -24.15 -18.38
N PRO A 158 5.48 -25.24 -17.60
CA PRO A 158 4.26 -25.58 -16.89
C PRO A 158 3.77 -24.42 -16.01
N ALA A 159 2.49 -24.45 -15.63
CA ALA A 159 1.74 -23.40 -14.92
C ALA A 159 2.25 -23.01 -13.50
N THR A 160 3.53 -23.20 -13.20
CA THR A 160 4.24 -22.51 -12.12
C THR A 160 4.68 -21.10 -12.54
N ILE A 161 4.77 -20.80 -13.84
CA ILE A 161 5.00 -19.45 -14.36
C ILE A 161 3.87 -19.12 -15.35
N MET A 162 3.04 -18.13 -15.03
CA MET A 162 1.96 -17.70 -15.92
C MET A 162 2.48 -16.63 -16.87
N ALA A 163 2.49 -16.93 -18.17
CA ALA A 163 2.79 -15.94 -19.19
C ALA A 163 1.79 -14.79 -19.11
N VAL A 164 2.31 -13.58 -19.11
CA VAL A 164 1.56 -12.35 -18.93
C VAL A 164 1.59 -11.52 -20.20
N THR A 165 0.43 -11.03 -20.64
CA THR A 165 0.32 -10.21 -21.85
C THR A 165 0.04 -8.76 -21.51
N LEU A 166 0.77 -7.85 -22.16
CA LEU A 166 0.61 -6.41 -22.02
C LEU A 166 -0.63 -5.89 -22.76
N HIS A 167 -1.14 -6.63 -23.74
CA HIS A 167 -2.30 -6.23 -24.54
C HIS A 167 -3.57 -6.80 -23.93
N GLY A 168 -4.58 -5.96 -23.71
CA GLY A 168 -5.85 -6.28 -23.04
C GLY A 168 -6.78 -7.19 -23.85
N ILE A 169 -6.33 -8.41 -24.12
CA ILE A 169 -7.05 -9.44 -24.89
C ILE A 169 -7.27 -10.72 -24.09
N SER A 170 -6.78 -10.80 -22.85
CA SER A 170 -6.93 -11.97 -21.98
C SER A 170 -6.90 -11.60 -20.49
N ILE A 171 -7.43 -12.49 -19.66
CA ILE A 171 -7.38 -12.42 -18.19
C ILE A 171 -5.94 -12.35 -17.65
N THR A 172 -4.95 -12.77 -18.45
CA THR A 172 -3.54 -12.67 -18.08
C THR A 172 -3.04 -11.21 -18.00
N THR A 173 -3.73 -10.22 -18.58
CA THR A 173 -3.38 -8.78 -18.46
C THR A 173 -3.50 -8.25 -17.03
N ALA A 174 -4.45 -8.76 -16.24
CA ALA A 174 -4.59 -8.34 -14.83
C ALA A 174 -3.34 -8.74 -14.01
N LEU A 175 -2.68 -9.83 -14.37
CA LEU A 175 -1.43 -10.25 -13.74
C LEU A 175 -0.24 -9.34 -14.11
N ALA A 176 -0.27 -8.67 -15.26
CA ALA A 176 0.80 -7.74 -15.71
C ALA A 176 0.87 -6.50 -14.83
N VAL A 177 -0.33 -6.01 -14.49
CA VAL A 177 -0.52 -4.87 -13.59
C VAL A 177 -0.11 -5.28 -12.18
N ALA A 178 -0.61 -6.42 -11.69
CA ALA A 178 -0.28 -6.91 -10.35
C ALA A 178 1.23 -7.21 -10.16
N GLY A 179 1.89 -7.72 -11.20
CA GLY A 179 3.33 -8.04 -11.19
C GLY A 179 4.26 -6.84 -11.41
N GLY A 180 3.74 -5.60 -11.49
CA GLY A 180 4.55 -4.38 -11.68
C GLY A 180 5.31 -4.32 -13.01
N VAL A 181 4.88 -5.08 -14.02
CA VAL A 181 5.55 -5.12 -15.33
C VAL A 181 5.31 -3.82 -16.10
N MET A 182 4.13 -3.22 -15.96
CA MET A 182 3.78 -1.94 -16.60
C MET A 182 4.64 -0.77 -16.09
N GLU A 183 4.87 -0.69 -14.78
CA GLU A 183 5.68 0.37 -14.17
C GLU A 183 7.14 0.30 -14.64
N ARG A 184 7.71 -0.91 -14.72
CA ARG A 184 9.09 -1.10 -15.21
C ARG A 184 9.25 -0.76 -16.70
N MET A 185 8.22 -0.96 -17.51
CA MET A 185 8.23 -0.58 -18.93
C MET A 185 8.18 0.95 -19.11
N GLU A 186 7.37 1.66 -18.30
CA GLU A 186 7.30 3.13 -18.34
C GLU A 186 8.61 3.79 -17.92
N VAL A 187 9.30 3.25 -16.92
CA VAL A 187 10.63 3.73 -16.51
C VAL A 187 11.65 3.56 -17.63
N ARG A 188 11.60 2.43 -18.36
CA ARG A 188 12.53 2.15 -19.47
C ARG A 188 12.24 2.94 -20.74
N ALA A 189 11.00 3.42 -20.93
CA ALA A 189 10.62 4.31 -22.03
C ALA A 189 10.99 5.79 -21.77
N ARG A 190 11.31 6.15 -20.52
CA ARG A 190 11.70 7.50 -20.11
C ARG A 190 13.22 7.68 -19.91
N ALA A 191 13.99 6.61 -20.06
CA ALA A 191 15.45 6.60 -20.06
C ALA A 191 15.98 6.54 -21.49
#